data_AF-A0A556V6S7-F1
#
_entry.id   AF-A0A556V6S7-F1
#
_cell.length_a   1.000
_cell.length_b   1.000
_cell.length_c   1.000
_cell.angle_alpha   90.00
_cell.angle_beta   90.00
_cell.angle_gamma   90.00
#
_symmetry.space_group_name_H-M   'P 1'
#
loop_
_entity.id
_entity.type
_entity.pdbx_description
1 polymer ?
#
loop_
_entity_poly.entity_id
_entity_poly.type
_entity_poly.pdbx_seq_one_letter_code
_entity_poly.pdbx_strand_id
1 'polypeptide(L)'
;MLPAVFTAPIRPDVVNFVHTNMRKNKRQPYAVSELAGHQTSAESWGTGRAVARIPRVRGGGTHRSGQGAFGNVSLQYTLVY
;
A
#
# COMPACT_ATOMS: atom_id res chain seq x y z
N MET A 1 28.46 30.91 -37.97
CA MET A 1 28.57 29.43 -37.97
C MET A 1 27.69 28.90 -36.84
N LEU A 2 26.82 27.91 -37.10
CA LEU A 2 25.95 27.32 -36.08
C LEU A 2 26.65 26.13 -35.40
N PRO A 3 26.63 26.02 -34.06
CA PRO A 3 27.17 24.85 -33.36
C PRO A 3 26.50 23.54 -33.78
N ALA A 4 27.28 22.47 -33.92
CA ALA A 4 26.83 21.15 -34.40
C ALA A 4 25.71 20.50 -33.56
N VAL A 5 25.51 20.94 -32.31
CA VAL A 5 24.45 20.44 -31.41
C VAL A 5 23.06 20.79 -31.93
N PHE A 6 22.90 21.92 -32.62
CA PHE A 6 21.61 22.36 -33.15
C PHE A 6 21.17 21.63 -34.43
N THR A 7 22.09 20.87 -35.06
CA THR A 7 21.80 20.06 -36.26
C THR A 7 21.64 18.57 -35.94
N ALA A 8 21.81 18.17 -34.68
CA ALA A 8 21.68 16.77 -34.28
C ALA A 8 20.22 16.29 -34.45
N PRO A 9 19.99 15.03 -34.89
CA PRO A 9 18.65 14.49 -35.05
C PRO A 9 17.94 14.39 -33.69
N ILE A 10 16.70 14.89 -33.62
CA ILE A 10 15.92 14.86 -32.39
C ILE A 10 15.37 13.45 -32.17
N ARG A 11 15.71 12.86 -31.02
CA ARG A 11 15.28 11.52 -30.58
C ARG A 11 14.34 11.58 -29.38
N PRO A 12 13.01 11.74 -29.60
CA PRO A 12 12.05 11.87 -28.50
C PRO A 12 11.93 10.59 -27.67
N ASP A 13 12.20 9.43 -28.26
CA ASP A 13 12.30 8.13 -27.60
C ASP A 13 13.36 8.14 -26.48
N VAL A 14 14.58 8.59 -26.80
CA VAL A 14 15.70 8.65 -25.85
C VAL A 14 15.44 9.71 -24.79
N VAL A 15 14.95 10.88 -25.19
CA VAL A 15 14.63 11.96 -24.25
C VAL A 15 13.59 11.49 -23.23
N ASN A 16 12.51 10.82 -23.67
CA ASN A 16 11.47 10.32 -22.78
C ASN A 16 11.97 9.18 -21.87
N PHE A 17 12.80 8.28 -22.38
CA PHE A 17 13.39 7.19 -21.60
C PHE A 17 14.29 7.73 -20.49
N VAL A 18 15.22 8.62 -20.83
CA VAL A 18 16.15 9.21 -19.89
C VAL A 18 15.43 10.11 -18.89
N HIS A 19 14.48 10.93 -19.34
CA HIS A 19 13.72 11.82 -18.45
C HIS A 19 12.89 11.03 -17.43
N THR A 20 12.17 10.00 -17.86
CA THR A 20 11.35 9.16 -16.96
C THR A 20 12.19 8.49 -15.88
N ASN A 21 13.36 7.96 -16.25
CA ASN A 21 14.23 7.28 -15.30
C ASN A 21 14.96 8.26 -14.38
N MET A 22 15.48 9.37 -14.90
CA MET A 22 16.10 10.41 -14.07
C MET A 22 15.12 11.03 -13.07
N ARG A 23 13.84 11.17 -13.44
CA ARG A 23 12.79 11.69 -12.54
C ARG A 23 12.59 10.82 -11.29
N LYS A 24 12.79 9.50 -11.39
CA LYS A 24 12.61 8.57 -10.27
C LYS A 24 13.71 8.71 -9.21
N ASN A 25 14.91 9.15 -9.60
CA ASN A 25 16.08 9.21 -8.70
C ASN A 25 15.94 10.21 -7.54
N LYS A 26 15.14 11.27 -7.70
CA LYS A 26 14.93 12.29 -6.66
C LYS A 26 13.71 12.02 -5.77
N ARG A 27 13.02 10.90 -5.97
CA ARG A 27 11.80 10.59 -5.22
C ARG A 27 12.16 10.12 -3.82
N GLN A 28 11.56 10.73 -2.80
CA GLN A 28 11.70 10.26 -1.43
C GLN A 28 10.86 9.00 -1.20
N PRO A 29 11.39 8.00 -0.46
CA PRO A 29 10.63 6.80 -0.13
C PRO A 29 9.46 7.17 0.80
N TYR A 30 8.34 6.50 0.61
CA TYR A 30 7.17 6.59 1.47
C TYR A 30 6.66 5.18 1.72
N ALA A 31 6.25 4.90 2.96
CA ALA A 31 5.72 3.60 3.37
C ALA A 31 4.67 3.82 4.46
N VAL A 32 3.78 2.83 4.62
CA VAL A 32 2.87 2.76 5.77
C VAL A 32 3.63 2.21 6.98
N SER A 33 3.13 2.45 8.20
CA SER A 33 3.71 1.85 9.40
C SER A 33 3.63 0.32 9.33
N GLU A 34 4.73 -0.37 9.67
CA GLU A 34 4.80 -1.84 9.67
C GLU A 34 3.70 -2.50 10.52
N LEU A 35 3.28 -1.82 11.61
CA LEU A 35 2.26 -2.32 12.53
C LEU A 35 0.85 -1.80 12.21
N ALA A 36 0.66 -1.05 11.12
CA ALA A 36 -0.66 -0.54 10.75
C ALA A 36 -1.65 -1.70 10.54
N GLY A 37 -2.81 -1.63 11.20
CA GLY A 37 -3.83 -2.67 11.16
C GLY A 37 -3.54 -3.91 12.02
N HIS A 38 -2.32 -4.07 12.54
CA HIS A 38 -1.89 -5.25 13.33
C HIS A 38 -1.94 -5.06 14.86
N GLN A 39 -2.32 -3.88 15.34
CA GLN A 39 -2.33 -3.53 16.77
C GLN A 39 -3.55 -4.08 17.56
N THR A 40 -4.12 -5.23 17.16
CA THR A 40 -5.26 -5.84 17.87
C THR A 40 -5.01 -7.31 18.14
N SER A 41 -5.56 -7.88 19.21
CA SER A 41 -5.38 -9.30 19.55
C SER A 41 -6.43 -10.21 18.88
N ALA A 42 -6.82 -9.88 17.65
CA ALA A 42 -7.96 -10.50 16.98
C ALA A 42 -7.67 -11.94 16.52
N GLU A 43 -8.63 -12.84 16.73
CA GLU A 43 -8.54 -14.23 16.28
C GLU A 43 -9.86 -14.71 15.67
N SER A 44 -9.77 -15.71 14.79
CA SER A 44 -10.96 -16.27 14.15
C SER A 44 -11.75 -17.13 15.15
N TRP A 45 -13.07 -16.98 15.13
CA TRP A 45 -13.95 -17.75 16.02
C TRP A 45 -14.23 -19.19 15.54
N GLY A 46 -13.69 -19.59 14.38
CA GLY A 46 -13.90 -20.91 13.81
C GLY A 46 -15.29 -21.10 13.20
N THR A 47 -15.67 -22.36 12.99
CA THR A 47 -16.96 -22.78 12.40
C THR A 47 -18.07 -22.89 13.44
N GLY A 48 -19.33 -23.08 13.01
CA GLY A 48 -20.45 -23.39 13.91
C GLY A 48 -21.11 -22.18 14.58
N ARG A 49 -20.81 -20.95 14.12
CA ARG A 49 -21.34 -19.70 14.70
C ARG A 49 -22.10 -18.80 13.71
N ALA A 50 -22.45 -19.33 12.53
CA ALA A 50 -23.13 -18.61 11.44
C ALA A 50 -22.45 -17.28 11.04
N VAL A 51 -21.12 -17.21 11.13
CA VAL A 51 -20.34 -16.01 10.81
C VAL A 51 -19.10 -16.36 9.99
N ALA A 52 -18.59 -15.40 9.21
CA ALA A 52 -17.40 -15.57 8.38
C ALA A 52 -16.15 -15.87 9.23
N ARG A 53 -15.16 -16.57 8.65
CA ARG A 53 -13.92 -17.00 9.33
C ARG A 53 -12.84 -15.90 9.46
N ILE A 54 -13.24 -14.63 9.47
CA ILE A 54 -12.35 -13.47 9.63
C ILE A 54 -11.94 -13.31 11.10
N PRO A 55 -10.68 -12.92 11.42
CA PRO A 55 -10.27 -12.58 12.77
C PRO A 55 -11.13 -11.48 13.39
N ARG A 56 -11.54 -11.65 14.65
CA ARG A 56 -12.40 -10.70 15.37
C ARG A 56 -11.72 -10.17 16.62
N VAL A 57 -11.92 -8.88 16.90
CA VAL A 57 -11.39 -8.22 18.09
C VAL A 57 -11.97 -8.89 19.34
N ARG A 58 -11.09 -9.36 20.22
CA ARG A 58 -11.44 -9.98 21.51
C ARG A 58 -11.95 -8.93 22.51
N GLY A 59 -12.69 -9.38 23.52
CA GLY A 59 -13.20 -8.53 24.60
C GLY A 59 -14.73 -8.41 24.61
N GLY A 60 -15.23 -7.53 25.47
CA GLY A 60 -16.66 -7.21 25.62
C GLY A 60 -16.82 -5.83 26.27
N GLY A 61 -18.03 -5.26 26.21
CA GLY A 61 -18.33 -3.94 26.78
C GLY A 61 -17.96 -2.73 25.91
N THR A 62 -17.44 -2.94 24.70
CA THR A 62 -17.20 -1.89 23.70
C THR A 62 -17.89 -2.24 22.39
N HIS A 63 -18.36 -1.23 21.64
CA HIS A 63 -18.94 -1.44 20.30
C HIS A 63 -17.97 -2.10 19.31
N ARG A 64 -16.66 -2.04 19.57
CA ARG A 64 -15.60 -2.62 18.72
C ARG A 64 -15.39 -4.12 18.94
N SER A 65 -15.80 -4.65 20.09
CA SER A 65 -15.66 -6.08 20.42
C SER A 65 -16.48 -6.94 19.46
N GLY A 66 -15.90 -8.02 18.93
CA GLY A 66 -16.57 -8.91 17.96
C GLY A 66 -16.60 -8.43 16.50
N GLN A 67 -16.08 -7.23 16.21
CA GLN A 67 -15.93 -6.76 14.82
C GLN A 67 -14.72 -7.41 14.14
N GLY A 68 -14.74 -7.46 12.80
CA GLY A 68 -13.64 -7.98 11.98
C GLY A 68 -12.37 -7.10 12.04
N ALA A 69 -11.22 -7.74 11.97
CA ALA A 69 -9.88 -7.14 11.92
C ALA A 69 -8.95 -8.00 11.02
N PHE A 70 -7.77 -7.46 10.70
CA PHE A 70 -6.70 -8.15 9.94
C PHE A 70 -7.02 -8.55 8.49
N GLY A 71 -8.11 -8.02 7.92
CA GLY A 71 -8.44 -8.23 6.51
C GLY A 71 -8.47 -6.90 5.74
N ASN A 72 -8.05 -6.91 4.48
CA ASN A 72 -8.10 -5.72 3.60
C ASN A 72 -9.51 -5.15 3.45
N VAL A 73 -10.52 -6.03 3.53
CA VAL A 73 -11.95 -5.68 3.48
C VAL A 73 -12.55 -5.38 4.86
N SER A 74 -11.77 -5.53 5.94
CA SER A 74 -12.18 -5.21 7.31
C SER A 74 -11.84 -3.75 7.62
N LEU A 75 -12.65 -3.08 8.44
CA LEU A 75 -12.46 -1.66 8.79
C LEU A 75 -11.10 -1.36 9.46
N GLN A 76 -10.46 -2.37 10.04
CA GLN A 76 -9.09 -2.30 10.57
C GLN A 76 -8.20 -3.18 9.69
N TYR A 77 -7.82 -2.60 8.55
CA TYR A 77 -7.08 -3.25 7.46
C TYR A 77 -5.58 -2.99 7.59
N THR A 78 -4.79 -3.94 7.07
CA THR A 78 -3.39 -3.74 6.71
C THR A 78 -3.32 -3.73 5.19
N LEU A 79 -3.09 -2.57 4.58
CA LEU A 79 -2.58 -2.55 3.21
C LEU A 79 -1.07 -2.62 3.33
N VAL A 80 -0.51 -3.81 3.15
CA VAL A 80 0.94 -3.96 3.01
C VAL A 80 1.30 -3.36 1.65
N TYR A 81 1.83 -2.14 1.65
CA TYR A 81 2.57 -1.59 0.50
C TYR A 81 4.04 -1.94 0.66
#